data_AF-A0A7S0U5N2-F1
#
_entry.id   AF-A0A7S0U5N2-F1
#
_cell.length_a   1.000
_cell.length_b   1.000
_cell.length_c   1.000
_cell.angle_alpha   90.00
_cell.angle_beta   90.00
_cell.angle_gamma   90.00
#
_symmetry.space_group_name_H-M   'P 1'
#
loop_
_entity.id
_entity.type
_entity.pdbx_description
1 polymer ?
#
loop_
_entity_poly.entity_id
_entity_poly.type
_entity_poly.pdbx_seq_one_letter_code
_entity_poly.pdbx_strand_id
1 'polypeptide(L)'
;KKKINMIIKKKDKKLIYTQLFKDGLLVVKKEKKFFLEKEKQIESIIVIKLLKSLVSKGFVKESFCWKYYYFILNDRGIEFLRNYLQIPSDVIPLTLPLVLK
;
A
#
# COMPACT_ATOMS: atom_id res chain seq x y z
N LYS A 1 -24.92 5.50 10.37
CA LYS A 1 -23.86 5.21 9.36
C LYS A 1 -23.59 3.70 9.37
N LYS A 2 -23.82 2.97 8.27
CA LYS A 2 -23.62 1.51 8.19
C LYS A 2 -22.14 1.19 8.46
N LYS A 3 -21.83 0.54 9.58
CA LYS A 3 -20.47 0.12 9.95
C LYS A 3 -20.17 -1.13 9.11
N ILE A 4 -19.47 -0.93 8.00
CA ILE A 4 -19.06 -2.04 7.13
C ILE A 4 -17.95 -2.78 7.88
N ASN A 5 -18.25 -3.99 8.37
CA ASN A 5 -17.21 -4.90 8.86
C ASN A 5 -16.37 -5.30 7.66
N MET A 6 -15.14 -4.81 7.63
CA MET A 6 -14.27 -4.95 6.48
C MET A 6 -13.30 -6.11 6.73
N ILE A 7 -13.64 -7.26 6.15
CA ILE A 7 -12.80 -8.46 6.14
C ILE A 7 -12.08 -8.48 4.79
N ILE A 8 -10.76 -8.30 4.80
CA ILE A 8 -9.92 -8.29 3.59
C ILE A 8 -9.33 -9.69 3.39
N LYS A 9 -9.42 -10.25 2.18
CA LYS A 9 -8.81 -11.55 1.85
C LYS A 9 -7.29 -11.46 1.98
N LYS A 10 -6.66 -12.50 2.54
CA LYS A 10 -5.19 -12.56 2.70
C LYS A 10 -4.45 -12.40 1.36
N LYS A 11 -5.00 -12.94 0.28
CA LYS A 11 -4.45 -12.85 -1.09
C LYS A 11 -4.35 -11.41 -1.57
N ASP A 12 -5.44 -10.64 -1.44
CA ASP A 12 -5.51 -9.24 -1.88
C ASP A 12 -4.60 -8.35 -1.04
N LYS A 13 -4.55 -8.60 0.27
CA LYS A 13 -3.63 -7.93 1.18
C LYS A 13 -2.17 -8.14 0.79
N LYS A 14 -1.76 -9.39 0.50
CA LYS A 14 -0.40 -9.71 0.06
C LYS A 14 -0.07 -9.01 -1.26
N LEU A 15 -1.01 -9.00 -2.21
CA LEU A 15 -0.81 -8.32 -3.49
C LEU A 15 -0.58 -6.81 -3.34
N ILE A 16 -1.42 -6.13 -2.56
CA ILE A 16 -1.29 -4.68 -2.31
C ILE A 16 0.05 -4.37 -1.65
N TYR A 17 0.49 -5.20 -0.70
CA TYR A 17 1.77 -5.02 -0.01
C TYR A 17 2.96 -5.25 -0.94
N THR A 18 2.89 -6.26 -1.81
CA THR A 18 3.93 -6.50 -2.83
C THR A 18 4.03 -5.31 -3.79
N GLN A 19 2.90 -4.76 -4.25
CA GLN A 19 2.91 -3.59 -5.12
C GLN A 19 3.49 -2.36 -4.41
N LEU A 20 3.03 -2.08 -3.19
CA LEU A 20 3.53 -0.98 -2.38
C LEU A 20 5.04 -1.09 -2.11
N PHE A 21 5.55 -2.30 -1.90
CA PHE A 21 6.98 -2.54 -1.67
C PHE A 21 7.80 -2.42 -2.95
N LYS A 22 7.27 -2.85 -4.10
CA LYS A 22 7.96 -2.74 -5.39
C LYS A 22 8.14 -1.27 -5.79
N ASP A 23 7.04 -0.51 -5.74
CA ASP A 23 7.01 0.86 -6.23
C ASP A 23 7.45 1.86 -5.15
N GLY A 24 7.35 1.51 -3.86
CA GLY A 24 7.64 2.40 -2.73
C GLY A 24 6.62 3.54 -2.54
N LEU A 25 5.66 3.66 -3.45
CA LEU A 25 4.54 4.59 -3.41
C LEU A 25 3.28 3.91 -3.96
N LEU A 26 2.11 4.37 -3.55
CA LEU A 26 0.84 3.96 -4.16
C LEU A 26 -0.12 5.13 -4.27
N VAL A 27 -0.72 5.29 -5.45
CA VAL A 27 -1.74 6.31 -5.70
C VAL A 27 -3.09 5.63 -5.92
N VAL A 28 -4.10 6.09 -5.18
CA VAL A 28 -5.43 5.48 -5.22
C VAL A 28 -6.51 6.54 -5.33
N LYS A 29 -7.36 6.43 -6.36
CA LYS A 29 -8.51 7.32 -6.53
C LYS A 29 -9.63 6.94 -5.57
N LYS A 30 -10.22 7.92 -4.89
CA LYS A 30 -11.34 7.77 -3.95
C LYS A 30 -12.66 7.59 -4.71
N GLU A 31 -12.82 6.45 -5.36
CA GLU A 31 -14.04 6.02 -6.04
C GLU A 31 -14.44 4.61 -5.62
N LYS A 32 -15.72 4.27 -5.75
CA LYS A 32 -16.23 2.94 -5.36
C LYS A 32 -15.75 1.82 -6.30
N LYS A 33 -15.45 2.15 -7.56
CA LYS A 33 -14.96 1.21 -8.57
C LYS A 33 -13.61 1.72 -9.07
N PHE A 34 -12.55 1.01 -8.74
CA PHE A 34 -11.23 1.25 -9.31
C PHE A 34 -10.68 -0.10 -9.74
N PHE A 35 -10.07 -0.10 -10.92
CA PHE A 35 -9.42 -1.26 -11.50
C PHE A 35 -7.92 -1.00 -11.34
N LEU A 36 -7.24 -1.74 -10.46
CA LEU A 36 -5.78 -1.76 -10.50
C LEU A 36 -5.37 -2.43 -11.81
N GLU A 37 -4.48 -1.79 -12.57
CA GLU A 37 -4.20 -2.18 -13.94
C GLU A 37 -3.56 -3.58 -14.04
N LYS A 38 -4.02 -4.29 -15.09
CA LYS A 38 -3.56 -5.52 -15.78
C LYS A 38 -4.09 -6.90 -15.41
N GLU A 39 -4.29 -7.32 -14.16
CA GLU A 39 -4.71 -8.74 -13.93
C GLU A 39 -5.69 -9.01 -12.76
N LYS A 40 -5.84 -8.10 -11.77
CA LYS A 40 -6.71 -8.33 -10.61
C LYS A 40 -7.53 -7.11 -10.23
N GLN A 41 -8.84 -7.26 -10.30
CA GLN A 41 -9.82 -6.24 -9.95
C GLN A 41 -9.99 -6.15 -8.42
N ILE A 42 -9.16 -5.36 -7.76
CA ILE A 42 -9.32 -5.00 -6.33
C ILE A 42 -10.03 -3.66 -6.22
N GLU A 43 -11.07 -3.59 -5.39
CA GLU A 43 -11.80 -2.35 -5.14
C GLU A 43 -10.93 -1.29 -4.43
N SER A 44 -10.98 -0.04 -4.91
CA SER A 44 -10.27 1.11 -4.29
C SER A 44 -10.51 1.24 -2.79
N ILE A 45 -11.73 0.95 -2.31
CA ILE A 45 -12.07 1.05 -0.89
C ILE A 45 -11.24 0.09 -0.04
N ILE A 46 -10.97 -1.11 -0.53
CA ILE A 46 -10.16 -2.12 0.15
C ILE A 46 -8.73 -1.60 0.29
N VAL A 47 -8.18 -1.07 -0.79
CA VAL A 47 -6.81 -0.52 -0.82
C VAL A 47 -6.69 0.66 0.15
N ILE A 48 -7.58 1.65 0.05
CA ILE A 48 -7.55 2.85 0.91
C ILE A 48 -7.64 2.46 2.38
N LYS A 49 -8.51 1.52 2.73
CA LYS A 49 -8.71 1.15 4.12
C LYS A 49 -7.55 0.30 4.66
N LEU A 50 -6.98 -0.57 3.84
CA LEU A 50 -5.78 -1.33 4.20
C LEU A 50 -4.60 -0.38 4.46
N LEU A 51 -4.40 0.61 3.59
CA LEU A 51 -3.32 1.58 3.73
C LEU A 51 -3.55 2.54 4.89
N LYS A 52 -4.79 2.97 5.15
CA LYS A 52 -5.11 3.71 6.40
C LYS A 52 -4.74 2.93 7.66
N SER A 53 -4.87 1.60 7.65
CA SER A 53 -4.41 0.77 8.77
C SER A 53 -2.89 0.75 8.92
N LEU A 54 -2.11 0.95 7.84
CA LEU A 54 -0.66 1.10 7.91
C LEU A 54 -0.27 2.51 8.38
N VAL A 55 -1.01 3.52 7.94
CA VAL A 55 -0.83 4.92 8.36
C VAL A 55 -1.05 5.06 9.87
N SER A 56 -2.11 4.45 10.42
CA SER A 56 -2.34 4.47 11.89
C SER A 56 -1.22 3.81 12.70
N LYS A 57 -0.41 2.96 12.06
CA LYS A 57 0.76 2.31 12.69
C LYS A 57 2.07 3.06 12.42
N GLY A 58 2.04 4.15 11.64
CA GLY A 58 3.23 4.95 11.31
C GLY A 58 4.12 4.36 10.22
N PHE A 59 3.68 3.35 9.48
CA PHE A 59 4.48 2.71 8.42
C PHE A 59 4.45 3.45 7.08
N VAL A 60 3.40 4.24 6.85
CA VAL A 60 3.12 4.90 5.58
C VAL A 60 2.67 6.33 5.88
N LYS A 61 3.13 7.29 5.08
CA LYS A 61 2.63 8.67 5.09
C LYS A 61 1.48 8.81 4.10
N GLU A 62 0.36 9.38 4.56
CA GLU A 62 -0.82 9.67 3.74
C GLU A 62 -0.81 11.14 3.32
N SER A 63 -1.19 11.41 2.06
CA SER A 63 -1.55 12.75 1.59
C SER A 63 -2.78 12.64 0.68
N PHE A 64 -3.75 13.53 0.85
CA PHE A 64 -5.01 13.49 0.09
C PHE A 64 -5.21 14.79 -0.68
N CYS A 65 -5.33 14.69 -2.00
CA CYS A 65 -5.51 15.85 -2.88
C CYS A 65 -6.36 15.46 -4.09
N TRP A 66 -7.28 16.33 -4.53
CA TRP A 66 -8.08 16.12 -5.76
C TRP A 66 -8.80 14.75 -5.87
N LYS A 67 -9.28 14.20 -4.75
CA LYS A 67 -9.87 12.84 -4.66
C LYS A 67 -8.87 11.69 -4.88
N TYR A 68 -7.58 11.94 -4.82
CA TYR A 68 -6.53 10.92 -4.82
C TYR A 68 -5.88 10.83 -3.44
N TYR A 69 -5.62 9.59 -3.01
CA TYR A 69 -4.76 9.29 -1.89
C TYR A 69 -3.38 8.93 -2.41
N TYR A 70 -2.39 9.62 -1.88
CA TYR A 70 -0.97 9.36 -2.09
C TYR A 70 -0.44 8.70 -0.82
N PHE A 71 0.08 7.49 -0.97
CA PHE A 71 0.70 6.73 0.10
C PHE A 71 2.18 6.58 -0.19
N ILE A 72 3.01 7.06 0.74
CA ILE A 72 4.47 7.01 0.63
C ILE A 72 4.99 6.12 1.74
N LEU A 73 5.85 5.17 1.39
CA LEU A 73 6.41 4.21 2.34
C LEU A 73 7.56 4.88 3.14
N ASN A 74 7.58 4.66 4.47
CA ASN A 74 8.66 5.09 5.35
C ASN A 74 9.65 3.94 5.62
N ASP A 75 10.84 4.23 6.17
CA ASP A 75 11.85 3.20 6.49
C ASP A 75 11.32 2.09 7.42
N ARG A 76 10.57 2.46 8.47
CA ARG A 76 9.88 1.50 9.35
C ARG A 76 8.87 0.63 8.61
N GLY A 77 8.22 1.20 7.59
CA GLY A 77 7.29 0.49 6.74
C GLY A 77 7.98 -0.52 5.82
N ILE A 78 9.18 -0.20 5.33
CA ILE A 78 10.01 -1.11 4.53
C ILE A 78 10.37 -2.34 5.36
N GLU A 79 10.85 -2.15 6.60
CA GLU A 79 11.20 -3.25 7.50
C GLU A 79 9.98 -4.13 7.82
N PHE A 80 8.84 -3.51 8.13
CA PHE A 80 7.58 -4.23 8.36
C PHE A 80 7.16 -5.07 7.15
N LEU A 81 7.22 -4.50 5.95
CA LEU A 81 6.84 -5.21 4.72
C LEU A 81 7.83 -6.32 4.37
N ARG A 82 9.13 -6.16 4.63
CA ARG A 82 10.13 -7.22 4.48
C ARG A 82 9.80 -8.42 5.36
N ASN A 83 9.57 -8.18 6.65
CA ASN A 83 9.22 -9.23 7.61
C ASN A 83 7.89 -9.91 7.25
N TYR A 84 6.91 -9.15 6.78
CA TYR A 84 5.61 -9.70 6.39
C TYR A 84 5.65 -10.52 5.09
N LEU A 85 6.38 -10.05 4.08
CA LEU A 85 6.46 -10.68 2.76
C LEU A 85 7.56 -11.76 2.69
N GLN A 86 8.46 -11.82 3.66
CA GLN A 86 9.60 -12.74 3.72
C GLN A 86 10.53 -12.57 2.51
N ILE A 87 10.85 -11.32 2.20
CA ILE A 87 11.74 -10.94 1.09
C ILE A 87 13.15 -10.72 1.67
N PRO A 88 14.23 -11.16 1.00
CA PRO A 88 15.60 -10.88 1.43
C PRO A 88 15.90 -9.37 1.50
N SER A 89 16.89 -8.99 2.31
CA SER A 89 17.28 -7.60 2.58
C SER A 89 17.74 -6.82 1.34
N ASP A 90 18.17 -7.53 0.30
CA ASP A 90 18.77 -6.94 -0.91
C ASP A 90 17.74 -6.23 -1.80
N VAL A 91 16.46 -6.56 -1.65
CA VAL A 91 15.40 -5.92 -2.45
C VAL A 91 15.02 -4.59 -1.80
N ILE A 92 15.17 -3.52 -2.57
CA ILE A 92 14.90 -2.15 -2.17
C ILE A 92 13.78 -1.60 -3.07
N PRO A 93 12.80 -0.85 -2.52
CA PRO A 93 11.79 -0.17 -3.32
C PRO A 93 12.43 0.81 -4.32
N LEU A 94 11.79 1.00 -5.47
CA LEU A 94 12.29 1.85 -6.55
C LEU A 94 12.50 3.32 -6.16
N THR A 95 11.82 3.82 -5.14
CA THR A 95 11.82 5.24 -4.75
C THR A 95 12.94 5.62 -3.79
N LEU A 96 13.68 4.67 -3.22
CA LEU A 96 14.87 5.02 -2.42
C LEU A 96 16.00 5.43 -3.39
N PRO A 97 16.47 6.69 -3.37
CA PRO A 97 17.54 7.11 -4.25
C PRO A 97 18.82 6.32 -3.95
N LEU A 98 19.50 5.90 -5.01
CA LEU A 98 20.71 5.07 -5.03
C LEU A 98 21.95 5.67 -4.31
N VAL A 99 21.80 6.76 -3.56
CA VAL A 99 22.91 7.50 -2.91
C VAL A 99 23.51 6.73 -1.72
N LEU A 100 22.90 5.62 -1.32
CA LEU A 100 23.41 4.71 -0.28
C LEU A 100 23.64 3.29 -0.83
N LYS A 101 24.29 3.19 -1.99
CA LYS A 101 24.96 1.95 -2.42
C LYS A 101 26.45 2.06 -2.15
#